data_AF-A0A2S8F8J6-F1
#
_entry.id   AF-A0A2S8F8J6-F1
#
_cell.length_a   1.000
_cell.length_b   1.000
_cell.length_c   1.000
_cell.angle_alpha   90.00
_cell.angle_beta   90.00
_cell.angle_gamma   90.00
#
_symmetry.space_group_name_H-M   'P 1'
#
loop_
_entity.id
_entity.type
_entity.pdbx_description
1 polymer ?
#
loop_
_entity_poly.entity_id
_entity_poly.type
_entity_poly.pdbx_seq_one_letter_code
_entity_poly.pdbx_strand_id
1 'polypeptide(L)'
;MKPTEFKKRFQSAFGELPDGVDLDLGKFREFPREQVESLQISEKDKSILREVGFPEDAAPFLSFTYNLERMNELQSSLGEEFASFRVFGHNGSGDFISIDEADGSICYHNHDNRMQRIFINSSLSQFAEALCLMAEAIEADYSIDFIGALSDIDSAAWKDRTFWPSEYEMMKE
;
A
#
# COMPACT_ATOMS: atom_id res chain seq x y z
N MET A 1 -0.85 -14.21 3.43
CA MET A 1 -0.60 -14.53 2.01
C MET A 1 0.90 -14.75 1.73
N LYS A 2 1.27 -15.61 0.77
CA LYS A 2 2.65 -15.70 0.23
C LYS A 2 2.92 -14.58 -0.81
N PRO A 3 4.18 -14.16 -1.04
CA PRO A 3 4.49 -13.12 -2.02
C PRO A 3 3.95 -13.40 -3.44
N THR A 4 4.12 -14.62 -3.95
CA THR A 4 3.60 -14.98 -5.28
C THR A 4 2.08 -15.04 -5.36
N GLU A 5 1.41 -15.38 -4.26
CA GLU A 5 -0.05 -15.34 -4.15
C GLU A 5 -0.55 -13.89 -4.20
N PHE A 6 0.16 -12.95 -3.56
CA PHE A 6 -0.14 -11.52 -3.62
C PHE A 6 -0.19 -11.01 -5.06
N LYS A 7 0.93 -11.17 -5.77
CA LYS A 7 1.06 -10.67 -7.14
C LYS A 7 -0.01 -11.28 -8.05
N LYS A 8 -0.21 -12.59 -7.96
CA LYS A 8 -1.22 -13.29 -8.77
C LYS A 8 -2.63 -12.81 -8.47
N ARG A 9 -3.01 -12.70 -7.19
CA ARG A 9 -4.36 -12.28 -6.77
C ARG A 9 -4.64 -10.84 -7.19
N PHE A 10 -3.69 -9.93 -6.97
CA PHE A 10 -3.81 -8.54 -7.38
C PHE A 10 -3.99 -8.42 -8.90
N GLN A 11 -3.15 -9.10 -9.69
CA GLN A 11 -3.22 -9.06 -11.15
C GLN A 11 -4.51 -9.67 -11.70
N SER A 12 -5.06 -10.71 -11.05
CA SER A 12 -6.31 -11.33 -11.51
C SER A 12 -7.55 -10.43 -11.39
N ALA A 13 -7.48 -9.37 -10.58
CA ALA A 13 -8.58 -8.42 -10.43
C ALA A 13 -8.77 -7.50 -11.66
N PHE A 14 -7.80 -7.40 -12.56
CA PHE A 14 -7.89 -6.51 -13.75
C PHE A 14 -8.45 -7.21 -15.00
N GLY A 15 -8.85 -8.48 -14.90
CA GLY A 15 -9.35 -9.27 -16.02
C GLY A 15 -8.30 -9.55 -17.12
N GLU A 16 -8.75 -10.10 -18.24
CA GLU A 16 -7.94 -10.17 -19.47
C GLU A 16 -8.08 -8.84 -20.22
N LEU A 17 -6.97 -8.14 -20.43
CA LEU A 17 -6.96 -6.96 -21.29
C LEU A 17 -7.32 -7.37 -22.72
N PRO A 18 -8.11 -6.56 -23.45
CA PRO A 18 -8.36 -6.81 -24.87
C PRO A 18 -7.06 -6.91 -25.67
N ASP A 19 -7.01 -7.79 -26.66
CA ASP A 19 -5.85 -7.94 -27.55
C ASP A 19 -5.40 -6.57 -28.10
N GLY A 20 -4.14 -6.21 -27.86
CA GLY A 20 -3.52 -4.97 -28.34
C GLY A 20 -3.62 -3.78 -27.39
N VAL A 21 -4.22 -3.93 -26.21
CA VAL A 21 -4.20 -2.93 -25.14
C VAL A 21 -3.11 -3.29 -24.13
N ASP A 22 -1.96 -2.62 -24.22
CA ASP A 22 -0.91 -2.66 -23.21
C ASP A 22 -1.14 -1.53 -22.21
N LEU A 23 -2.08 -1.76 -21.28
CA LEU A 23 -2.15 -0.93 -20.08
C LEU A 23 -1.25 -1.60 -19.05
N ASP A 24 -0.26 -0.87 -18.54
CA ASP A 24 0.73 -1.33 -17.54
C ASP A 24 0.08 -1.61 -16.14
N LEU A 25 -1.20 -1.97 -16.11
CA LEU A 25 -2.01 -2.27 -14.93
C LEU A 25 -1.49 -3.54 -14.25
N GLY A 26 -1.36 -3.48 -12.93
CA GLY A 26 -0.84 -4.61 -12.17
C GLY A 26 0.62 -4.91 -12.45
N LYS A 27 1.39 -3.96 -13.00
CA LYS A 27 2.85 -4.04 -13.04
C LYS A 27 3.42 -3.93 -11.64
N PHE A 28 4.34 -4.82 -11.29
CA PHE A 28 5.01 -4.83 -10.00
C PHE A 28 6.44 -4.33 -10.15
N ARG A 29 6.92 -3.62 -9.14
CA ARG A 29 8.32 -3.23 -9.01
C ARG A 29 8.96 -3.83 -7.78
N GLU A 30 10.15 -4.35 -8.01
CA GLU A 30 11.03 -4.87 -6.98
C GLU A 30 11.69 -3.74 -6.20
N PHE A 31 11.95 -3.99 -4.92
CA PHE A 31 12.68 -3.09 -4.04
C PHE A 31 14.14 -3.53 -3.94
N PRO A 32 15.11 -2.59 -3.90
CA PRO A 32 16.50 -2.94 -3.73
C PRO A 32 16.72 -3.76 -2.46
N ARG A 33 17.38 -4.92 -2.62
CA ARG A 33 17.56 -5.89 -1.53
C ARG A 33 18.13 -5.27 -0.26
N GLU A 34 19.17 -4.43 -0.40
CA GLU A 34 19.84 -3.81 0.75
C GLU A 34 18.90 -2.95 1.61
N GLN A 35 17.90 -2.31 1.00
CA GLN A 35 16.91 -1.50 1.72
C GLN A 35 15.88 -2.37 2.39
N VAL A 36 15.39 -3.41 1.70
CA VAL A 36 14.45 -4.35 2.33
C VAL A 36 15.08 -5.02 3.55
N GLU A 37 16.36 -5.40 3.45
CA GLU A 37 17.09 -6.04 4.55
C GLU A 37 17.32 -5.07 5.73
N SER A 38 17.50 -3.77 5.48
CA SER A 38 17.67 -2.76 6.53
C SER A 38 16.38 -2.40 7.28
N LEU A 39 15.21 -2.74 6.72
CA LEU A 39 13.92 -2.46 7.37
C LEU A 39 13.79 -3.21 8.71
N GLN A 40 13.27 -2.55 9.74
CA GLN A 40 12.95 -3.18 11.03
C GLN A 40 11.51 -3.70 11.05
N ILE A 41 11.16 -4.57 10.10
CA ILE A 41 9.85 -5.23 9.99
C ILE A 41 10.00 -6.75 9.99
N SER A 42 8.88 -7.46 10.05
CA SER A 42 8.87 -8.91 10.07
C SER A 42 9.47 -9.51 8.80
N GLU A 43 10.12 -10.68 8.90
CA GLU A 43 10.64 -11.41 7.72
C GLU A 43 9.54 -11.75 6.71
N LYS A 44 8.31 -11.92 7.19
CA LYS A 44 7.13 -12.14 6.34
C LYS A 44 6.84 -10.91 5.47
N ASP A 45 6.97 -9.70 6.02
CA ASP A 45 6.74 -8.47 5.26
C ASP A 45 7.92 -8.17 4.33
N LYS A 46 9.16 -8.41 4.79
CA LYS A 46 10.35 -8.31 3.93
C LYS A 46 10.27 -9.24 2.72
N SER A 47 9.76 -10.46 2.89
CA SER A 47 9.66 -11.42 1.78
C SER A 47 8.73 -10.93 0.67
N ILE A 48 7.68 -10.18 1.00
CA ILE A 48 6.81 -9.54 -0.01
C ILE A 48 7.62 -8.55 -0.87
N LEU A 49 8.30 -7.59 -0.23
CA LEU A 49 9.10 -6.58 -0.94
C LEU A 49 10.24 -7.19 -1.76
N ARG A 50 10.88 -8.25 -1.21
CA ARG A 50 12.05 -8.89 -1.81
C ARG A 50 11.71 -9.81 -2.97
N GLU A 51 10.62 -10.58 -2.89
CA GLU A 51 10.31 -11.62 -3.87
C GLU A 51 9.42 -11.13 -5.01
N VAL A 52 8.48 -10.24 -4.73
CA VAL A 52 7.54 -9.73 -5.76
C VAL A 52 7.46 -8.21 -5.80
N GLY A 53 7.84 -7.53 -4.73
CA GLY A 53 7.71 -6.09 -4.61
C GLY A 53 6.27 -5.64 -4.39
N PHE A 54 5.92 -4.46 -4.91
CA PHE A 54 4.55 -3.90 -4.87
C PHE A 54 4.10 -3.47 -6.27
N PRO A 55 2.79 -3.37 -6.52
CA PRO A 55 2.30 -2.78 -7.77
C PRO A 55 2.82 -1.34 -7.94
N GLU A 56 3.07 -0.89 -9.17
CA GLU A 56 3.44 0.51 -9.44
C GLU A 56 2.35 1.46 -8.96
N ASP A 57 1.11 1.10 -9.24
CA ASP A 57 -0.07 1.84 -8.85
C ASP A 57 -1.16 0.88 -8.36
N ALA A 58 -1.95 1.33 -7.40
CA ALA A 58 -3.08 0.61 -6.86
C ALA A 58 -4.20 1.57 -6.46
N ALA A 59 -5.45 1.12 -6.53
CA ALA A 59 -6.53 1.89 -5.95
C ALA A 59 -6.40 1.96 -4.41
N PRO A 60 -6.81 3.08 -3.78
CA PRO A 60 -7.28 4.33 -4.37
C PRO A 60 -6.12 5.31 -4.61
N PHE A 61 -5.77 5.55 -5.88
CA PHE A 61 -4.72 6.50 -6.32
C PHE A 61 -3.37 6.37 -5.62
N LEU A 62 -3.04 5.18 -5.14
CA LEU A 62 -1.76 4.87 -4.51
C LEU A 62 -0.71 4.59 -5.59
N SER A 63 0.48 5.15 -5.41
CA SER A 63 1.63 4.85 -6.24
C SER A 63 2.81 4.44 -5.36
N PHE A 64 3.48 3.37 -5.77
CA PHE A 64 4.67 2.82 -5.13
C PHE A 64 5.88 2.90 -6.08
N THR A 65 5.86 3.89 -6.96
CA THR A 65 6.98 4.16 -7.86
C THR A 65 8.22 4.57 -7.07
N TYR A 66 9.10 3.59 -6.91
CA TYR A 66 10.34 3.71 -6.16
C TYR A 66 11.37 4.56 -6.92
N ASN A 67 11.44 5.86 -6.64
CA ASN A 67 12.60 6.69 -7.00
C ASN A 67 13.45 6.90 -5.75
N LEU A 68 14.47 6.05 -5.59
CA LEU A 68 15.34 6.02 -4.41
C LEU A 68 15.91 7.39 -4.03
N GLU A 69 16.39 8.15 -5.01
CA GLU A 69 16.98 9.48 -4.77
C GLU A 69 15.93 10.41 -4.17
N ARG A 70 14.76 10.47 -4.80
CA ARG A 70 13.63 11.27 -4.29
C ARG A 70 13.12 10.79 -2.95
N MET A 71 13.06 9.47 -2.71
CA MET A 71 12.61 8.92 -1.42
C MET A 71 13.61 9.27 -0.31
N ASN A 72 14.90 9.19 -0.58
CA ASN A 72 15.95 9.57 0.37
C ASN A 72 15.98 11.07 0.64
N GLU A 73 15.79 11.90 -0.39
CA GLU A 73 15.66 13.35 -0.24
C GLU A 73 14.47 13.72 0.63
N LEU A 74 13.31 13.13 0.35
CA LEU A 74 12.11 13.29 1.15
C LEU A 74 12.36 12.84 2.59
N GLN A 75 12.86 11.63 2.79
CA GLN A 75 13.19 11.09 4.10
C GLN A 75 14.16 11.98 4.89
N SER A 76 15.16 12.55 4.21
CA SER A 76 16.16 13.45 4.83
C SER A 76 15.60 14.84 5.12
N SER A 77 14.58 15.28 4.38
CA SER A 77 13.86 16.52 4.64
C SER A 77 12.88 16.42 5.81
N LEU A 78 12.47 15.19 6.16
CA LEU A 78 11.63 14.93 7.33
C LEU A 78 12.48 15.06 8.60
N GLY A 79 11.93 15.72 9.62
CA GLY A 79 12.61 15.92 10.91
C GLY A 79 12.87 14.61 11.65
N GLU A 80 13.64 14.68 12.75
CA GLU A 80 14.01 13.50 13.56
C GLU A 80 12.79 12.72 14.09
N GLU A 81 11.64 13.39 14.28
CA GLU A 81 10.37 12.75 14.64
C GLU A 81 9.88 11.73 13.62
N PHE A 82 10.39 11.75 12.38
CA PHE A 82 10.06 10.79 11.33
C PHE A 82 11.12 9.68 11.16
N ALA A 83 12.10 9.59 12.06
CA ALA A 83 13.22 8.66 11.91
C ALA A 83 12.83 7.18 11.92
N SER A 84 11.66 6.81 12.48
CA SER A 84 11.12 5.43 12.40
C SER A 84 10.35 5.16 11.11
N PHE A 85 9.98 6.19 10.34
CA PHE A 85 9.20 6.00 9.13
C PHE A 85 10.11 5.78 7.94
N ARG A 86 9.71 4.87 7.06
CA ARG A 86 10.37 4.58 5.79
C ARG A 86 9.37 4.81 4.68
N VAL A 87 9.57 5.88 3.93
CA VAL A 87 8.68 6.20 2.81
C VAL A 87 8.82 5.12 1.73
N PHE A 88 7.70 4.62 1.22
CA PHE A 88 7.68 3.63 0.13
C PHE A 88 6.58 3.86 -0.92
N GLY A 89 5.81 4.94 -0.81
CA GLY A 89 4.81 5.34 -1.81
C GLY A 89 4.18 6.70 -1.53
N HIS A 90 3.12 7.03 -2.27
CA HIS A 90 2.29 8.23 -2.08
C HIS A 90 0.84 8.00 -2.53
N ASN A 91 -0.09 8.82 -2.06
CA ASN A 91 -1.51 8.77 -2.47
C ASN A 91 -1.89 9.78 -3.59
N GLY A 92 -0.90 10.45 -4.18
CA GLY A 92 -1.12 11.42 -5.27
C GLY A 92 -1.56 12.81 -4.83
N SER A 93 -1.95 12.98 -3.56
CA SER A 93 -2.34 14.27 -2.97
C SER A 93 -1.17 15.01 -2.33
N GLY A 94 0.05 14.54 -2.51
CA GLY A 94 1.24 15.06 -1.83
C GLY A 94 1.55 14.36 -0.49
N ASP A 95 0.70 13.42 -0.07
CA ASP A 95 0.95 12.64 1.14
C ASP A 95 1.82 11.41 0.85
N PHE A 96 2.79 11.19 1.73
CA PHE A 96 3.70 10.07 1.63
C PHE A 96 3.20 8.87 2.43
N ILE A 97 3.22 7.69 1.80
CA ILE A 97 2.95 6.41 2.43
C ILE A 97 4.25 5.85 2.98
N SER A 98 4.22 5.42 4.23
CA SER A 98 5.39 4.97 4.98
C SER A 98 5.11 3.69 5.74
N ILE A 99 6.16 2.90 5.93
CA ILE A 99 6.25 1.83 6.92
C ILE A 99 6.75 2.47 8.22
N ASP A 100 6.03 2.32 9.32
CA ASP A 100 6.54 2.67 10.65
C ASP A 100 7.35 1.50 11.19
N GLU A 101 8.66 1.63 11.26
CA GLU A 101 9.56 0.60 11.75
C GLU A 101 9.47 0.37 13.26
N ALA A 102 8.73 1.20 14.00
CA ALA A 102 8.49 0.98 15.41
C ALA A 102 7.54 -0.21 15.66
N ASP A 103 6.56 -0.42 14.78
CA ASP A 103 5.52 -1.44 14.94
C ASP A 103 5.20 -2.25 13.66
N GLY A 104 5.78 -1.88 12.52
CA GLY A 104 5.57 -2.51 11.21
C GLY A 104 4.32 -2.03 10.47
N SER A 105 3.58 -1.07 11.03
CA SER A 105 2.34 -0.58 10.42
C SER A 105 2.58 0.26 9.17
N ILE A 106 1.56 0.34 8.35
CA ILE A 106 1.48 1.17 7.15
C ILE A 106 0.63 2.39 7.47
N CYS A 107 1.15 3.57 7.17
CA CYS A 107 0.47 4.84 7.37
C CYS A 107 0.79 5.82 6.25
N TYR A 108 -0.01 6.87 6.11
CA TYR A 108 0.39 8.05 5.35
C TYR A 108 0.50 9.29 6.25
N HIS A 109 1.22 10.30 5.79
CA HIS A 109 1.37 11.58 6.48
C HIS A 109 0.62 12.67 5.74
N ASN A 110 -0.47 13.15 6.33
CA ASN A 110 -1.33 14.17 5.74
C ASN A 110 -0.62 15.53 5.73
N HIS A 111 -0.17 15.96 4.56
CA HIS A 111 0.61 17.19 4.39
C HIS A 111 -0.21 18.46 4.69
N ASP A 112 -1.52 18.43 4.43
CA ASP A 112 -2.45 19.53 4.71
C ASP A 112 -2.74 19.70 6.20
N ASN A 113 -2.58 18.64 7.00
CA ASN A 113 -2.83 18.64 8.44
C ASN A 113 -1.56 18.41 9.26
N ARG A 114 -0.53 19.24 9.03
CA ARG A 114 0.73 19.25 9.80
C ARG A 114 1.40 17.86 9.88
N MET A 115 1.41 17.14 8.77
CA MET A 115 1.96 15.77 8.68
C MET A 115 1.30 14.78 9.65
N GLN A 116 0.01 14.95 9.94
CA GLN A 116 -0.74 14.00 10.77
C GLN A 116 -0.58 12.59 10.22
N ARG A 117 -0.12 11.67 11.06
CA ARG A 117 -0.08 10.23 10.74
C ARG A 117 -1.50 9.68 10.67
N ILE A 118 -1.86 9.11 9.52
CA ILE A 118 -3.12 8.39 9.29
C ILE A 118 -2.81 6.91 9.07
N PHE A 119 -3.42 6.07 9.89
CA PHE A 119 -3.24 4.62 9.83
C PHE A 119 -3.92 4.01 8.60
N ILE A 120 -3.24 3.05 7.96
CA ILE A 120 -3.75 2.29 6.82
C ILE A 120 -3.93 0.82 7.23
N ASN A 121 -2.86 0.14 7.62
CA ASN A 121 -2.88 -1.27 8.03
C ASN A 121 -1.78 -1.59 9.04
N SER A 122 -1.95 -2.68 9.80
CA SER A 122 -1.07 -3.08 10.89
C SER A 122 0.23 -3.73 10.41
N SER A 123 0.30 -4.18 9.16
CA SER A 123 1.50 -4.73 8.54
C SER A 123 1.45 -4.62 7.01
N LEU A 124 2.60 -4.75 6.36
CA LEU A 124 2.69 -4.79 4.91
C LEU A 124 1.93 -5.99 4.32
N SER A 125 1.96 -7.13 4.99
CA SER A 125 1.19 -8.32 4.59
C SER A 125 -0.31 -8.05 4.57
N GLN A 126 -0.83 -7.40 5.61
CA GLN A 126 -2.26 -7.04 5.69
C GLN A 126 -2.62 -5.96 4.69
N PHE A 127 -1.72 -5.00 4.47
CA PHE A 127 -1.89 -4.00 3.42
C PHE A 127 -1.97 -4.63 2.03
N ALA A 128 -1.09 -5.58 1.71
CA ALA A 128 -1.12 -6.32 0.46
C ALA A 128 -2.45 -7.08 0.26
N GLU A 129 -2.98 -7.71 1.32
CA GLU A 129 -4.29 -8.37 1.26
C GLU A 129 -5.44 -7.36 1.06
N ALA A 130 -5.38 -6.19 1.71
CA ALA A 130 -6.36 -5.12 1.55
C ALA A 130 -6.33 -4.50 0.14
N LEU A 131 -5.16 -4.35 -0.47
CA LEU A 131 -5.03 -3.91 -1.87
C LEU A 131 -5.68 -4.89 -2.85
N CYS A 132 -5.48 -6.19 -2.66
CA CYS A 132 -6.19 -7.21 -3.45
C CYS A 132 -7.71 -7.09 -3.26
N LEU A 133 -8.16 -6.97 -2.02
CA LEU A 133 -9.59 -6.86 -1.71
C LEU A 133 -10.22 -5.61 -2.35
N MET A 134 -9.50 -4.47 -2.37
CA MET A 134 -9.99 -3.25 -3.02
C MET A 134 -10.07 -3.42 -4.54
N ALA A 135 -9.05 -4.02 -5.16
CA ALA A 135 -9.08 -4.30 -6.59
C ALA A 135 -10.24 -5.23 -6.96
N GLU A 136 -10.49 -6.27 -6.15
CA GLU A 136 -11.64 -7.17 -6.29
C GLU A 136 -12.98 -6.47 -6.08
N ALA A 137 -13.05 -5.53 -5.12
CA ALA A 137 -14.26 -4.75 -4.90
C ALA A 137 -14.59 -3.87 -6.11
N ILE A 138 -13.59 -3.19 -6.68
CA ILE A 138 -13.77 -2.37 -7.88
C ILE A 138 -14.25 -3.22 -9.06
N GLU A 139 -13.58 -4.34 -9.33
CA GLU A 139 -13.96 -5.24 -10.42
C GLU A 139 -15.38 -5.81 -10.23
N ALA A 140 -15.77 -6.09 -8.99
CA ALA A 140 -17.09 -6.57 -8.65
C ALA A 140 -18.14 -5.45 -8.47
N ASP A 141 -17.85 -4.21 -8.88
CA ASP A 141 -18.73 -3.04 -8.72
C ASP A 141 -19.26 -2.90 -7.28
N TYR A 142 -18.35 -3.05 -6.31
CA TYR A 142 -18.57 -3.00 -4.86
C TYR A 142 -19.64 -3.98 -4.33
N SER A 143 -19.93 -5.06 -5.07
CA SER A 143 -20.94 -6.06 -4.66
C SER A 143 -20.45 -7.06 -3.60
N ILE A 144 -19.15 -7.06 -3.28
CA ILE A 144 -18.57 -7.91 -2.23
C ILE A 144 -18.69 -7.26 -0.84
N ASP A 145 -18.67 -8.07 0.21
CA ASP A 145 -18.57 -7.59 1.60
C ASP A 145 -17.14 -7.12 1.92
N PHE A 146 -16.79 -5.94 1.41
CA PHE A 146 -15.48 -5.33 1.61
C PHE A 146 -15.21 -5.07 3.10
N ILE A 147 -16.23 -4.59 3.84
CA ILE A 147 -16.08 -4.20 5.24
C ILE A 147 -15.77 -5.41 6.12
N GLY A 148 -16.56 -6.48 5.99
CA GLY A 148 -16.34 -7.72 6.71
C GLY A 148 -14.98 -8.32 6.37
N ALA A 149 -14.66 -8.42 5.07
CA ALA A 149 -13.40 -9.00 4.62
C ALA A 149 -12.17 -8.17 5.05
N LEU A 150 -12.24 -6.84 5.02
CA LEU A 150 -11.17 -5.98 5.51
C LEU A 150 -10.99 -6.11 7.02
N SER A 151 -12.08 -6.25 7.77
CA SER A 151 -12.01 -6.47 9.22
C SER A 151 -11.37 -7.82 9.58
N ASP A 152 -11.58 -8.85 8.75
CA ASP A 152 -10.93 -10.17 8.91
C ASP A 152 -9.42 -10.10 8.59
N ILE A 153 -9.03 -9.28 7.61
CA ILE A 153 -7.62 -9.02 7.29
C ILE A 153 -6.97 -8.20 8.42
N ASP A 154 -7.61 -7.11 8.82
CA ASP A 154 -7.10 -6.14 9.79
C ASP A 154 -8.22 -5.29 10.38
N SER A 155 -8.78 -5.73 11.50
CA SER A 155 -9.82 -4.98 12.23
C SER A 155 -9.45 -3.54 12.62
N ALA A 156 -8.15 -3.19 12.69
CA ALA A 156 -7.73 -1.83 12.96
C ALA A 156 -7.89 -0.90 11.75
N ALA A 157 -7.91 -1.46 10.53
CA ALA A 157 -7.97 -0.74 9.27
C ALA A 157 -9.33 -0.09 9.00
N TRP A 158 -10.41 -0.59 9.62
CA TRP A 158 -11.78 -0.08 9.50
C TRP A 158 -12.26 0.71 10.73
N LYS A 159 -11.38 1.47 11.36
CA LYS A 159 -11.75 2.35 12.50
C LYS A 159 -11.99 3.78 12.01
N ASP A 160 -12.72 4.56 12.79
CA ASP A 160 -12.92 5.98 12.48
C ASP A 160 -11.57 6.70 12.29
N ARG A 161 -11.49 7.51 11.23
CA ARG A 161 -10.31 8.32 10.87
C ARG A 161 -9.07 7.50 10.49
N THR A 162 -9.24 6.27 10.02
CA THR A 162 -8.24 5.55 9.23
C THR A 162 -8.47 5.79 7.74
N PHE A 163 -7.53 5.31 6.93
CA PHE A 163 -7.55 5.48 5.48
C PHE A 163 -8.78 4.84 4.81
N TRP A 164 -9.00 3.54 5.00
CA TRP A 164 -9.95 2.76 4.20
C TRP A 164 -11.41 3.25 4.24
N PRO A 165 -12.01 3.60 5.40
CA PRO A 165 -13.39 4.07 5.42
C PRO A 165 -13.62 5.32 4.57
N SER A 166 -12.66 6.25 4.56
CA SER A 166 -12.80 7.50 3.82
C SER A 166 -12.72 7.25 2.31
N GLU A 167 -11.72 6.47 1.89
CA GLU A 167 -11.48 6.21 0.48
C GLU A 167 -12.52 5.25 -0.14
N TYR A 168 -12.95 4.24 0.61
CA TYR A 168 -13.93 3.26 0.13
C TYR A 168 -15.28 3.93 -0.17
N GLU A 169 -15.74 4.84 0.69
CA GLU A 169 -16.97 5.61 0.44
C GLU A 169 -16.81 6.52 -0.78
N MET A 170 -15.69 7.25 -0.91
CA MET A 170 -15.43 8.10 -2.08
C MET A 170 -15.38 7.34 -3.40
N MET A 171 -14.84 6.13 -3.40
CA MET A 171 -14.65 5.33 -4.61
C MET A 171 -15.93 4.61 -5.07
N LYS A 172 -16.92 4.47 -4.18
CA LYS A 172 -18.21 3.82 -4.44
C LYS A 172 -19.27 4.79 -5.00
N GLU A 173 -19.08 6.09 -4.81
CA GLU A 173 -19.96 7.16 -5.32
C GLU A 173 -19.79 7.41 -6.83
#